data_AF-A0A0M3HV11-F1
#
_entry.id   AF-A0A0M3HV11-F1
#
_cell.length_a   1.000
_cell.length_b   1.000
_cell.length_c   1.000
_cell.angle_alpha   90.00
_cell.angle_beta   90.00
_cell.angle_gamma   90.00
#
_symmetry.space_group_name_H-M   'P 1'
#
loop_
_entity.id
_entity.type
_entity.pdbx_description
1 polymer ?
#
loop_
_entity_poly.entity_id
_entity_poly.type
_entity_poly.pdbx_seq_one_letter_code
_entity_poly.pdbx_strand_id
1 'polypeptide(L)' 'MSYRELRNVVEMMRALGYPRILSLENFRTPNFKLVAELLEWIVHRSVIFLPYFLIAPM' A
#
# COMPACT_ATOMS: atom_id res chain seq x y z
N MET A 1 8.69 1.65 13.55
CA MET A 1 7.57 0.72 13.31
C MET A 1 7.85 -0.56 14.08
N SER A 2 6.86 -1.08 14.79
CA SER A 2 6.96 -2.40 15.43
C SER A 2 6.95 -3.51 14.38
N TYR A 3 7.52 -4.68 14.74
CA TYR A 3 7.50 -5.85 13.87
C TYR A 3 6.08 -6.28 13.47
N ARG A 4 5.10 -6.15 14.38
CA ARG A 4 3.69 -6.45 14.13
C ARG A 4 3.10 -5.52 13.06
N GLU A 5 3.36 -4.22 13.14
CA GLU A 5 2.90 -3.26 12.13
C GLU A 5 3.51 -3.55 10.76
N LEU A 6 4.82 -3.84 10.70
CA LEU A 6 5.48 -4.20 9.45
C LEU A 6 4.91 -5.47 8.82
N ARG A 7 4.68 -6.50 9.63
CA ARG A 7 4.03 -7.74 9.20
C ARG A 7 2.65 -7.46 8.60
N ASN A 8 1.84 -6.65 9.30
CA ASN A 8 0.49 -6.30 8.86
C ASN A 8 0.52 -5.53 7.54
N VAL A 9 1.38 -4.53 7.39
CA VAL A 9 1.51 -3.75 6.14
C VAL A 9 1.88 -4.67 4.98
N VAL A 10 2.88 -5.56 5.15
CA VAL A 10 3.30 -6.47 4.08
C VAL A 10 2.17 -7.42 3.65
N GLU A 11 1.44 -7.99 4.60
CA GLU A 11 0.29 -8.87 4.28
C GLU A 11 -0.86 -8.12 3.63
N MET A 12 -1.20 -6.92 4.12
CA MET A 12 -2.24 -6.08 3.52
C MET A 12 -1.91 -5.73 2.08
N MET A 13 -0.68 -5.33 1.81
CA MET A 13 -0.25 -4.97 0.45
C MET A 13 -0.24 -6.17 -0.50
N ARG A 14 0.10 -7.37 0.00
CA ARG A 14 -0.04 -8.62 -0.77
C ARG A 14 -1.50 -8.89 -1.09
N ALA A 15 -2.41 -8.78 -0.11
CA ALA A 15 -3.84 -8.99 -0.32
C ALA A 15 -4.44 -7.97 -1.30
N LEU A 16 -3.93 -6.74 -1.31
CA LEU A 16 -4.36 -5.69 -2.24
C LEU A 16 -3.79 -5.86 -3.66
N GLY A 17 -2.85 -6.81 -3.87
CA GLY A 17 -2.25 -7.07 -5.17
C GLY A 17 -1.14 -6.07 -5.55
N TYR A 18 -0.40 -5.56 -4.58
CA TYR A 18 0.76 -4.70 -4.84
C TYR A 18 1.76 -5.43 -5.75
N PRO A 19 2.17 -4.85 -6.89
CA PRO A 19 2.90 -5.57 -7.93
C PRO A 19 4.34 -5.93 -7.56
N ARG A 20 4.91 -5.28 -6.53
CA ARG A 20 6.30 -5.48 -6.11
C ARG A 20 6.38 -6.31 -4.83
N ILE A 21 7.39 -7.16 -4.74
CA ILE A 21 7.66 -7.97 -3.54
C ILE A 21 8.10 -7.05 -2.38
N LEU A 22 7.33 -7.05 -1.30
CA LEU A 22 7.66 -6.36 -0.05
C LEU A 22 8.27 -7.34 0.95
N SER A 23 9.50 -7.07 1.37
CA SER A 23 10.19 -7.80 2.44
C SER A 23 10.27 -6.95 3.70
N LEU A 24 10.19 -7.58 4.87
CA LEU A 24 10.41 -6.94 6.17
C LEU A 24 11.82 -6.34 6.28
N GLU A 25 12.79 -6.93 5.59
CA GLU A 25 14.18 -6.47 5.54
C GLU A 25 14.29 -5.04 5.01
N ASN A 26 13.44 -4.68 4.04
CA ASN A 26 13.43 -3.34 3.44
C ASN A 26 13.01 -2.24 4.43
N PHE A 27 12.51 -2.61 5.60
CA PHE A 27 12.06 -1.70 6.65
C PHE A 27 12.93 -1.77 7.92
N ARG A 28 14.02 -2.55 7.93
CA ARG A 28 14.99 -2.55 9.05
C ARG A 28 15.65 -1.19 9.24
N THR A 29 15.85 -0.46 8.14
CA THR A 29 16.25 0.95 8.13
C THR A 29 15.15 1.78 7.46
N PRO A 30 15.05 3.09 7.74
CA PRO A 30 14.09 3.96 7.07
C PRO A 30 14.28 3.93 5.55
N ASN A 31 13.27 3.45 4.82
CA ASN A 31 13.28 3.35 3.37
C ASN A 31 12.21 4.28 2.77
N PHE A 32 12.52 5.57 2.73
CA PHE A 32 11.60 6.61 2.26
C PHE A 32 11.14 6.41 0.82
N LYS A 33 12.03 5.93 -0.06
CA LYS A 33 11.69 5.65 -1.45
C LYS A 33 10.59 4.60 -1.57
N LEU A 34 10.72 3.50 -0.81
CA LEU A 34 9.71 2.44 -0.80
C LEU A 34 8.39 2.94 -0.22
N VAL A 35 8.42 3.72 0.86
CA VAL A 35 7.21 4.26 1.49
C VAL A 35 6.49 5.24 0.55
N ALA A 36 7.22 6.10 -0.16
CA ALA A 36 6.64 7.03 -1.13
C ALA A 36 5.94 6.29 -2.29
N GLU A 37 6.60 5.27 -2.86
CA GLU A 37 6.05 4.40 -3.91
C GLU A 37 4.77 3.69 -3.43
N LEU A 38 4.78 3.19 -2.19
CA LEU A 38 3.61 2.59 -1.54
C LEU A 38 2.43 3.58 -1.44
N LEU A 39 2.69 4.79 -0.94
CA LEU A 39 1.67 5.82 -0.78
C LEU A 39 1.08 6.24 -2.14
N GLU A 40 1.94 6.47 -3.13
CA GLU A 40 1.53 6.80 -4.50
C GLU A 40 0.64 5.71 -5.08
N TRP A 41 1.03 4.44 -4.92
CA TRP A 41 0.23 3.31 -5.42
C TRP A 41 -1.14 3.21 -4.74
N ILE A 42 -1.18 3.36 -3.41
CA ILE A 42 -2.44 3.31 -2.64
C ILE A 42 -3.37 4.44 -3.09
N VAL A 43 -2.86 5.66 -3.25
CA VAL A 43 -3.65 6.83 -3.69
C VAL A 43 -4.15 6.63 -5.11
N HIS A 44 -3.31 6.20 -6.05
CA HIS A 44 -3.77 5.94 -7.41
C HIS A 44 -4.84 4.84 -7.46
N ARG A 45 -4.70 3.77 -6.66
CA ARG A 45 -5.72 2.72 -6.61
C ARG A 45 -7.02 3.23 -5.97
N SER A 46 -6.96 3.96 -4.86
CA SER A 46 -8.15 4.51 -4.22
C SER A 46 -8.85 5.57 -5.08
N VAL A 47 -8.09 6.40 -5.80
CA VAL A 47 -8.60 7.40 -6.76
C VAL A 47 -9.14 6.75 -8.03
N ILE A 48 -8.77 5.52 -8.38
CA ILE A 48 -9.48 4.77 -9.43
C ILE A 48 -10.81 4.23 -8.91
N PHE A 49 -10.93 3.84 -7.62
CA PHE A 49 -12.19 3.38 -7.03
C PHE A 49 -13.18 4.50 -6.68
N LEU A 50 -12.69 5.69 -6.31
CA LEU A 50 -13.49 6.86 -5.95
C LEU A 50 -14.42 7.40 -7.06
N PRO A 51 -14.02 7.53 -8.35
CA PRO A 51 -14.92 7.97 -9.39
C PRO A 51 -16.08 7.00 -9.50
N TYR A 52 -15.85 5.67 -9.55
CA TYR A 52 -16.96 4.70 -9.60
C TYR A 52 -17.97 4.83 -8.44
N PHE A 53 -17.52 5.21 -7.24
CA PHE A 53 -18.41 5.46 -6.11
C PHE A 53 -19.19 6.78 -6.21
N LEU A 54 -18.67 7.79 -6.91
CA LEU A 54 -19.33 9.09 -7.10
C LEU A 54 -20.23 9.15 -8.35
N ILE A 55 -20.04 8.28 -9.34
CA ILE A 55 -20.89 8.18 -10.56
C ILE A 55 -21.88 7.01 -10.53
N ALA A 56 -21.83 6.11 -9.56
CA ALA A 56 -22.88 5.12 -9.36
C ALA A 56 -24.07 5.80 -8.66
N PRO A 57 -25.22 5.99 -9.35
CA PRO A 57 -26.40 6.51 -8.69
C PRO A 57 -26.94 5.41 -7.78
N MET A 58 -26.74 5.57 -6.47
CA MET A 58 -27.54 4.94 -5.43
C MET A 58 -28.42 6.02 -4.81
#